data_AF-A0A9D5QCC1-F1
#
_entry.id   AF-A0A9D5QCC1-F1
#
_cell.length_a   1.000
_cell.length_b   1.000
_cell.length_c   1.000
_cell.angle_alpha   90.00
_cell.angle_beta   90.00
_cell.angle_gamma   90.00
#
_symmetry.space_group_name_H-M   'P 1'
#
loop_
_entity.id
_entity.type
_entity.pdbx_description
1 polymer ?
#
loop_
_entity_poly.entity_id
_entity_poly.type
_entity_poly.pdbx_seq_one_letter_code
_entity_poly.pdbx_strand_id
1 'polypeptide(L)'
;VMSMPKERFEGEVISATRIRELLLLGHIGRANHLLGYEYSLSGSITKGLGRAGALLNTPTVNIEPSDIHKLVPPDGIYAVRYSKQAHPGVCYIGSSPTFADSAHKIEVHLLDKPPDESEEPRVSFVERLRPEIRFSSLEELKKQVHEDVEDARRLLCE
;
A
#
# COMPACT_ATOMS: atom_id res chain seq x y z
N VAL A 1 -28.96 -24.54 -18.33
CA VAL A 1 -27.76 -23.88 -17.76
C VAL A 1 -27.95 -23.85 -16.25
N MET A 2 -27.17 -24.60 -15.48
CA MET A 2 -27.20 -24.50 -14.01
C MET A 2 -26.41 -23.24 -13.61
N SER A 3 -27.10 -22.24 -13.10
CA SER A 3 -26.48 -21.07 -12.46
C SER A 3 -26.14 -21.44 -11.02
N MET A 4 -24.87 -21.40 -10.65
CA MET A 4 -24.47 -21.50 -9.25
C MET A 4 -24.90 -20.23 -8.50
N PRO A 5 -25.45 -20.33 -7.28
CA PRO A 5 -25.71 -19.15 -6.47
C PRO A 5 -24.39 -18.45 -6.10
N LYS A 6 -24.41 -17.11 -5.99
CA LYS A 6 -23.22 -16.36 -5.57
C LYS A 6 -22.85 -16.73 -4.15
N GLU A 7 -21.55 -16.98 -3.94
CA GLU A 7 -20.99 -17.23 -2.62
C GLU A 7 -21.09 -15.98 -1.74
N ARG A 8 -21.26 -16.20 -0.44
CA ARG A 8 -21.42 -15.14 0.55
C ARG A 8 -20.50 -15.39 1.74
N PHE A 9 -19.93 -14.31 2.27
CA PHE A 9 -19.19 -14.31 3.52
C PHE A 9 -19.88 -13.33 4.47
N GLU A 10 -20.30 -13.80 5.65
CA GLU A 10 -21.03 -13.00 6.65
C GLU A 10 -22.24 -12.20 6.10
N GLY A 11 -22.90 -12.73 5.06
CA GLY A 11 -24.04 -12.10 4.40
C GLY A 11 -23.69 -11.18 3.23
N GLU A 12 -22.42 -10.79 3.07
CA GLU A 12 -21.93 -10.04 1.93
C GLU A 12 -21.68 -10.94 0.72
N VAL A 13 -22.00 -10.45 -0.49
CA VAL A 13 -21.78 -11.20 -1.74
C VAL A 13 -20.31 -11.11 -2.13
N ILE A 14 -19.65 -12.26 -2.22
CA ILE A 14 -18.30 -12.35 -2.76
C ILE A 14 -18.38 -12.24 -4.28
N SER A 15 -17.77 -11.20 -4.85
CA SER A 15 -17.65 -11.07 -6.30
C SER A 15 -16.46 -10.19 -6.68
N ALA A 16 -15.85 -10.50 -7.83
CA ALA A 16 -14.72 -9.72 -8.35
C ALA A 16 -15.06 -8.24 -8.56
N THR A 17 -16.28 -7.93 -9.04
CA THR A 17 -16.76 -6.54 -9.18
C THR A 17 -16.78 -5.81 -7.85
N ARG A 18 -17.33 -6.45 -6.81
CA ARG A 18 -17.42 -5.83 -5.48
C ARG A 18 -16.05 -5.61 -4.85
N ILE A 19 -15.17 -6.60 -4.96
CA ILE A 19 -13.80 -6.48 -4.45
C ILE A 19 -13.07 -5.34 -5.17
N ARG A 20 -13.19 -5.24 -6.50
CA ARG A 20 -12.63 -4.13 -7.28
C ARG A 20 -13.17 -2.78 -6.83
N GLU A 21 -14.48 -2.65 -6.60
CA GLU A 21 -15.08 -1.41 -6.07
C GLU A 21 -14.49 -1.03 -4.71
N LEU A 22 -14.37 -1.99 -3.78
CA LEU A 22 -13.79 -1.74 -2.46
C LEU A 22 -12.33 -1.27 -2.57
N LEU A 23 -11.53 -1.93 -3.42
CA LEU A 23 -10.15 -1.52 -3.66
C LEU A 23 -10.06 -0.12 -4.29
N LEU A 24 -10.92 0.22 -5.26
CA LEU A 24 -11.00 1.56 -5.87
C LEU A 24 -11.48 2.65 -4.91
N LEU A 25 -12.22 2.29 -3.86
CA LEU A 25 -12.61 3.22 -2.79
C LEU A 25 -11.56 3.29 -1.67
N GLY A 26 -10.54 2.43 -1.72
CA GLY A 26 -9.50 2.32 -0.69
C GLY A 26 -9.98 1.61 0.59
N HIS A 27 -11.08 0.84 0.53
CA HIS A 27 -11.56 0.01 1.63
C HIS A 27 -10.79 -1.31 1.68
N ILE A 28 -9.50 -1.24 1.97
CA ILE A 28 -8.56 -2.36 1.91
C ILE A 28 -8.95 -3.47 2.88
N GLY A 29 -9.20 -3.16 4.15
CA GLY A 29 -9.58 -4.17 5.15
C GLY A 29 -10.82 -4.97 4.74
N ARG A 30 -11.85 -4.30 4.19
CA ARG A 30 -13.05 -4.97 3.67
C ARG A 30 -12.78 -5.81 2.43
N ALA A 31 -11.96 -5.31 1.51
CA ALA A 31 -11.58 -6.08 0.31
C ALA A 31 -10.84 -7.37 0.71
N ASN A 32 -9.89 -7.26 1.64
CA ASN A 32 -9.13 -8.40 2.17
C ASN A 32 -10.03 -9.40 2.88
N HIS A 33 -11.00 -8.92 3.67
CA HIS A 33 -11.99 -9.76 4.34
C HIS A 33 -12.80 -10.60 3.34
N LEU A 34 -13.23 -10.02 2.21
CA LEU A 34 -13.93 -10.77 1.15
C LEU A 34 -13.01 -11.66 0.31
N LEU A 35 -11.73 -11.32 0.19
CA LEU A 35 -10.73 -12.12 -0.53
C LEU A 35 -10.24 -13.33 0.28
N GLY A 36 -10.23 -13.22 1.61
CA GLY A 36 -9.58 -14.18 2.51
C GLY A 36 -8.05 -14.05 2.56
N TYR A 37 -7.48 -13.02 1.93
CA TYR A 37 -6.04 -12.71 1.94
C TYR A 37 -5.80 -11.22 1.66
N GLU A 38 -4.60 -10.74 2.00
CA GLU A 38 -4.17 -9.37 1.73
C GLU A 38 -3.99 -9.14 0.23
N TYR A 39 -4.71 -8.17 -0.34
CA TYR A 39 -4.48 -7.73 -1.71
C TYR A 39 -3.04 -7.26 -1.87
N SER A 40 -2.33 -7.73 -2.89
CA SER A 40 -0.90 -7.43 -3.04
C SER A 40 -0.51 -7.01 -4.46
N LEU A 41 0.49 -6.15 -4.58
CA LEU A 41 1.18 -5.82 -5.82
C LEU A 41 2.55 -6.48 -5.85
N SER A 42 2.99 -6.94 -7.02
CA SER A 42 4.35 -7.46 -7.24
C SER A 42 4.98 -6.69 -8.38
N GLY A 43 6.31 -6.58 -8.39
CA GLY A 43 6.97 -5.67 -9.30
C GLY A 43 8.49 -5.71 -9.23
N SER A 44 9.12 -4.58 -9.56
CA SER A 44 10.57 -4.39 -9.42
C SER A 44 10.87 -3.18 -8.55
N ILE A 45 12.03 -3.21 -7.87
CA ILE A 45 12.52 -2.07 -7.09
C ILE A 45 13.15 -1.08 -8.06
N THR A 46 12.72 0.18 -8.01
CA THR A 46 13.31 1.28 -8.79
C THR A 46 14.01 2.29 -7.88
N LYS A 47 14.98 3.01 -8.43
CA LYS A 47 15.68 4.09 -7.72
C LYS A 47 14.80 5.33 -7.68
N GLY A 48 14.31 5.70 -6.49
CA GLY A 48 13.64 6.98 -6.26
C GLY A 48 14.56 8.02 -5.62
N LEU A 49 14.00 9.21 -5.36
CA LEU A 49 14.72 10.33 -4.74
C LEU A 49 14.96 10.17 -3.23
N GLY A 50 14.35 9.16 -2.58
CA GLY A 50 14.58 8.82 -1.17
C GLY A 50 14.24 9.93 -0.16
N ARG A 51 13.49 10.97 -0.55
CA ARG A 51 13.27 12.16 0.29
C ARG A 51 12.52 11.88 1.58
N ALA A 52 11.50 11.01 1.53
CA ALA A 52 10.77 10.61 2.74
C ALA A 52 11.59 9.63 3.60
N GLY A 53 12.40 8.75 2.97
CA GLY A 53 13.38 7.93 3.70
C GLY A 53 14.40 8.77 4.48
N ALA A 54 14.85 9.90 3.92
CA ALA A 54 15.75 10.82 4.61
C ALA A 54 15.10 11.53 5.81
N LEU A 55 13.78 11.76 5.79
CA LEU A 55 13.04 12.35 6.92
C LEU A 55 12.88 11.35 8.07
N LEU A 56 12.75 10.07 7.75
CA LEU A 56 12.51 8.99 8.72
C LEU A 56 13.76 8.23 9.14
N ASN A 57 14.90 8.45 8.47
CA ASN A 57 16.09 7.59 8.55
C ASN A 57 15.78 6.10 8.31
N THR A 58 14.79 5.82 7.45
CA THR A 58 14.38 4.46 7.11
C THR A 58 14.70 4.13 5.66
N PRO A 59 15.04 2.88 5.36
CA PRO A 59 15.19 2.42 3.99
C PRO A 59 13.84 2.50 3.26
N THR A 60 13.90 2.95 2.01
CA THR A 60 12.72 3.15 1.18
C THR A 60 12.90 2.54 -0.19
N VAL A 61 11.88 1.85 -0.67
CA VAL A 61 11.84 1.26 -2.02
C VAL A 61 10.74 1.88 -2.85
N ASN A 62 10.99 2.08 -4.13
CA ASN A 62 9.95 2.45 -5.10
C ASN A 62 9.58 1.19 -5.87
N ILE A 63 8.29 0.93 -6.03
CA ILE A 63 7.79 -0.29 -6.65
C ILE A 63 7.15 0.06 -7.98
N GLU A 64 7.67 -0.54 -9.04
CA GLU A 64 7.05 -0.55 -10.36
C GLU A 64 6.28 -1.87 -10.53
N PRO A 65 4.93 -1.86 -10.56
CA PRO A 65 4.14 -3.08 -10.72
C PRO A 65 4.49 -3.80 -12.04
N SER A 66 4.68 -5.12 -11.98
CA SER A 66 4.98 -5.92 -13.18
C SER A 66 3.77 -6.15 -14.08
N ASP A 67 2.56 -6.12 -13.50
CA ASP A 67 1.29 -6.26 -14.21
C ASP A 67 0.56 -4.91 -14.29
N ILE A 68 0.56 -4.32 -15.49
CA ILE A 68 -0.09 -3.03 -15.77
C ILE A 68 -1.62 -3.05 -15.63
N HIS A 69 -2.24 -4.23 -15.62
CA HIS A 69 -3.68 -4.39 -15.44
C HIS A 69 -4.07 -4.59 -13.98
N LYS A 70 -3.08 -4.71 -13.10
CA LYS A 70 -3.31 -4.85 -11.68
C LYS A 70 -3.77 -3.53 -11.09
N LEU A 71 -4.85 -3.60 -10.33
CA LEU A 71 -5.50 -2.42 -9.77
C LEU A 71 -4.62 -1.85 -8.66
N VAL A 72 -4.19 -0.60 -8.81
CA VAL A 72 -3.50 0.14 -7.76
C VAL A 72 -4.56 0.87 -6.91
N PRO A 73 -4.56 0.73 -5.58
CA PRO A 73 -5.46 1.48 -4.71
C PRO A 73 -5.32 3.00 -4.88
N PRO A 74 -6.30 3.80 -4.46
CA PRO A 74 -6.26 5.26 -4.56
C PRO A 74 -5.04 5.90 -3.89
N ASP A 75 -4.78 7.15 -4.22
CA ASP A 75 -3.70 7.91 -3.57
C ASP A 75 -3.92 8.00 -2.05
N GLY A 76 -2.83 7.84 -1.29
CA GLY A 76 -2.86 7.85 0.17
C GLY A 76 -1.73 7.07 0.82
N ILE A 77 -1.87 6.89 2.13
CA ILE A 77 -0.95 6.18 3.00
C ILE A 77 -1.59 4.88 3.45
N TYR A 78 -0.81 3.80 3.41
CA TYR A 78 -1.27 2.44 3.68
C TYR A 78 -0.31 1.73 4.64
N ALA A 79 -0.86 0.93 5.55
CA ALA A 79 -0.10 -0.08 6.26
C ALA A 79 0.10 -1.29 5.34
N VAL A 80 1.34 -1.74 5.18
CA VAL A 80 1.69 -2.81 4.25
C VAL A 80 2.66 -3.81 4.87
N ARG A 81 2.66 -5.03 4.31
CA ARG A 81 3.67 -6.05 4.53
C ARG A 81 4.50 -6.20 3.27
N TYR A 82 5.82 -6.17 3.41
CA TYR A 82 6.77 -6.22 2.31
C TYR A 82 7.50 -7.57 2.23
N SER A 83 7.55 -8.13 1.03
CA SER A 83 8.12 -9.42 0.68
C SER A 83 7.55 -10.60 1.47
N LYS A 84 8.14 -11.79 1.30
CA LYS A 84 7.73 -13.05 1.95
C LYS A 84 7.94 -13.03 3.45
N GLN A 85 8.91 -12.27 3.93
CA GLN A 85 9.23 -12.10 5.34
C GLN A 85 8.26 -11.15 6.05
N ALA A 86 7.28 -10.61 5.33
CA ALA A 86 6.21 -9.78 5.86
C ALA A 86 6.74 -8.56 6.65
N HIS A 87 7.80 -7.93 6.15
CA HIS A 87 8.40 -6.78 6.80
C HIS A 87 7.38 -5.64 6.91
N PRO A 88 7.16 -5.09 8.11
CA PRO A 88 6.18 -4.03 8.28
C PRO A 88 6.65 -2.75 7.58
N GLY A 89 5.72 -2.10 6.89
CA GLY A 89 5.99 -0.89 6.15
C GLY A 89 4.81 0.07 6.09
N VAL A 90 5.14 1.31 5.75
CA VAL A 90 4.18 2.34 5.36
C VAL A 90 4.35 2.59 3.87
N CYS A 91 3.27 2.44 3.11
CA CYS A 91 3.27 2.68 1.67
C CYS A 91 2.58 4.00 1.35
N TYR A 92 3.26 4.85 0.60
CA TYR A 92 2.67 6.00 -0.09
C TYR A 92 2.30 5.61 -1.52
N ILE A 93 1.07 5.90 -1.91
CA ILE A 93 0.62 5.89 -3.31
C ILE A 93 0.25 7.31 -3.66
N GLY A 94 0.81 7.85 -4.75
CA GLY A 94 0.40 9.18 -5.21
C GLY A 94 1.18 9.70 -6.41
N SER A 95 0.73 10.84 -6.93
CA SER A 95 1.40 11.53 -8.02
C SER A 95 2.30 12.64 -7.45
N SER A 96 3.59 12.63 -7.80
CA SER A 96 4.51 13.69 -7.39
C SER A 96 4.30 14.89 -8.32
N PRO A 97 3.77 16.05 -7.89
CA PRO A 97 3.48 17.17 -8.79
C PRO A 97 4.74 17.86 -9.34
N THR A 98 5.92 17.49 -8.81
CA THR A 98 7.20 18.17 -9.02
C THR A 98 8.04 17.62 -10.18
N PHE A 99 7.58 16.63 -10.93
CA PHE A 99 8.30 16.15 -12.12
C PHE A 99 7.34 15.87 -13.28
N ALA A 100 7.81 16.16 -14.49
CA ALA A 100 7.13 15.90 -15.76
C ALA A 100 6.93 14.40 -16.08
N ASP A 101 7.21 13.50 -15.14
CA ASP A 101 6.90 12.08 -15.22
C ASP A 101 5.56 11.81 -14.54
N SER A 102 4.53 11.63 -15.36
CA SER A 102 3.14 11.29 -15.03
C SER A 102 2.94 9.92 -14.36
N ALA A 103 3.98 9.31 -13.80
CA ALA A 103 3.89 7.98 -13.19
C ALA A 103 3.40 8.07 -11.74
N HIS A 104 2.31 7.35 -11.43
CA HIS A 104 1.89 7.10 -10.05
C HIS A 104 3.02 6.39 -9.31
N LYS A 105 3.44 6.94 -8.17
CA LYS A 105 4.52 6.38 -7.36
C LYS A 105 3.94 5.47 -6.29
N ILE A 106 4.56 4.31 -6.10
CA ILE A 106 4.30 3.39 -5.00
C ILE A 106 5.61 3.31 -4.21
N GLU A 107 5.67 4.00 -3.08
CA GLU A 107 6.88 4.14 -2.26
C GLU A 107 6.64 3.46 -0.91
N VAL A 108 7.47 2.46 -0.57
CA VAL A 108 7.35 1.71 0.70
C VAL A 108 8.50 2.07 1.61
N HIS A 109 8.16 2.62 2.78
CA HIS A 109 9.06 2.87 3.90
C HIS A 109 9.07 1.64 4.80
N LEU A 110 10.21 0.97 4.92
CA LEU A 110 10.34 -0.22 5.76
C LEU A 110 10.73 0.20 7.18
N LEU A 111 9.97 -0.26 8.17
CA LEU A 111 10.04 0.29 9.53
C LEU A 111 11.21 -0.26 10.36
N ASP A 112 11.69 -1.47 10.05
CA ASP A 112 12.64 -2.18 10.91
C ASP A 112 13.94 -2.56 10.19
N LYS A 113 13.87 -2.91 8.90
CA LYS A 113 15.00 -3.47 8.15
C LYS A 113 14.99 -3.02 6.69
N PRO A 114 16.17 -2.89 6.06
CA PRO A 114 16.25 -2.67 4.62
C PRO A 114 15.70 -3.86 3.84
N PRO A 115 15.25 -3.63 2.59
CA PRO A 115 14.77 -4.71 1.72
C PRO A 115 15.92 -5.66 1.37
N ASP A 116 15.60 -6.93 1.13
CA ASP A 116 16.50 -7.80 0.39
C ASP A 116 16.31 -7.51 -1.11
N GLU A 117 17.36 -6.98 -1.75
CA GLU A 117 17.33 -6.65 -3.19
C GLU A 117 17.37 -7.89 -4.10
N SER A 118 17.63 -9.08 -3.56
CA SER A 118 17.65 -10.34 -4.32
C SER A 118 16.26 -10.96 -4.53
N GLU A 119 15.24 -10.50 -3.80
CA GLU A 119 13.88 -11.01 -3.89
C GLU A 119 12.97 -10.14 -4.76
N GLU A 120 12.02 -10.78 -5.45
CA GLU A 120 10.97 -10.05 -6.16
C GLU A 120 10.06 -9.34 -5.15
N PRO A 121 9.95 -7.99 -5.18
CA PRO A 121 9.17 -7.26 -4.21
C PRO A 121 7.69 -7.62 -4.32
N ARG A 122 7.08 -7.84 -3.16
CA ARG A 122 5.63 -7.94 -3.00
C ARG A 122 5.19 -6.96 -1.92
N VAL A 123 4.21 -6.13 -2.23
CA VAL A 123 3.58 -5.19 -1.30
C VAL A 123 2.17 -5.69 -1.04
N SER A 124 1.92 -6.25 0.14
CA SER A 124 0.60 -6.66 0.59
C SER A 124 -0.04 -5.54 1.40
N PHE A 125 -1.21 -5.10 1.00
CA PHE A 125 -1.93 -4.00 1.62
C PHE A 125 -2.79 -4.53 2.77
N VAL A 126 -2.57 -4.01 3.97
CA VAL A 126 -3.32 -4.40 5.17
C VAL A 126 -4.50 -3.46 5.40
N GLU A 127 -4.23 -2.15 5.42
CA GLU A 127 -5.26 -1.14 5.61
C GLU A 127 -4.84 0.21 4.99
N ARG A 128 -5.82 1.02 4.57
CA ARG A 128 -5.59 2.42 4.23
C ARG A 128 -5.64 3.28 5.50
N LEU A 129 -4.52 3.89 5.85
CA LEU A 129 -4.42 4.77 7.02
C LEU A 129 -5.12 6.10 6.78
N ARG A 130 -4.82 6.75 5.64
CA ARG A 130 -5.42 8.04 5.29
C ARG A 130 -5.26 8.38 3.80
N PRO A 131 -6.06 9.31 3.26
CA PRO A 131 -5.78 9.93 1.97
C PRO A 131 -4.50 10.78 2.00
N GLU A 132 -4.02 11.18 0.82
CA GLU A 132 -2.93 12.14 0.69
C GLU A 132 -3.38 13.51 1.23
N ILE A 133 -2.48 14.17 1.97
CA ILE A 133 -2.70 15.47 2.59
C ILE A 133 -1.50 16.35 2.25
N ARG A 134 -1.75 17.62 1.91
CA ARG A 134 -0.69 18.63 1.75
C ARG A 134 -0.41 19.29 3.09
N PHE A 135 0.87 19.40 3.44
CA PHE A 135 1.31 20.08 4.65
C PHE A 135 1.82 21.47 4.33
N SER A 136 1.58 22.40 5.26
CA SER A 136 2.03 23.80 5.12
C SER A 136 3.45 24.00 5.63
N SER A 137 3.98 23.05 6.42
CA SER A 137 5.34 23.07 6.95
C SER A 137 5.96 21.68 7.04
N LEU A 138 7.30 21.66 7.16
CA LEU A 138 8.05 20.43 7.36
C LEU A 138 7.74 19.75 8.70
N GLU A 139 7.47 20.54 9.74
CA GLU A 139 7.17 20.01 11.08
C GLU A 139 5.80 19.33 11.13
N GLU A 140 4.80 19.87 10.45
CA GLU A 140 3.50 19.21 10.27
C GLU A 140 3.65 17.86 9.54
N LEU A 141 4.45 17.85 8.45
CA LEU A 141 4.73 16.62 7.71
C LEU A 141 5.39 15.57 8.61
N LYS A 142 6.45 15.93 9.35
CA LYS A 142 7.15 15.00 10.25
C LYS A 142 6.21 14.44 11.31
N LYS A 143 5.38 15.28 11.91
CA LYS A 143 4.40 14.87 12.92
C LYS A 143 3.43 13.84 12.34
N GLN A 144 2.83 14.13 11.18
CA GLN A 144 1.89 13.20 10.57
C GLN A 144 2.56 11.88 10.19
N VAL A 145 3.76 11.92 9.63
CA VAL A 145 4.48 10.70 9.25
C VAL A 145 4.78 9.83 10.49
N HIS A 146 5.10 10.44 11.63
CA HIS A 146 5.27 9.68 12.89
C HIS A 146 3.96 9.01 13.33
N GLU A 147 2.83 9.73 13.27
CA GLU A 147 1.51 9.16 13.56
C GLU A 147 1.18 7.99 12.62
N ASP A 148 1.44 8.14 11.31
CA ASP A 148 1.22 7.09 10.31
C ASP A 148 2.05 5.83 10.60
N VAL A 149 3.30 6.00 11.07
CA VAL A 149 4.18 4.88 11.46
C VAL A 149 3.65 4.16 12.69
N GLU A 150 3.20 4.90 13.72
CA GLU A 150 2.65 4.29 14.93
C GLU A 150 1.34 3.54 14.64
N ASP A 151 0.47 4.09 13.79
CA ASP A 151 -0.75 3.42 13.32
C ASP A 151 -0.42 2.14 12.55
N ALA A 152 0.54 2.19 11.63
CA ALA A 152 0.99 1.01 10.90
C ALA A 152 1.56 -0.05 11.86
N ARG A 153 2.39 0.33 12.84
CA ARG A 153 2.94 -0.63 13.82
C ARG A 153 1.83 -1.32 14.60
N ARG A 154 0.82 -0.57 15.07
CA ARG A 154 -0.32 -1.15 15.79
C ARG A 154 -1.07 -2.19 14.96
N LEU A 155 -1.30 -1.91 13.69
CA LEU A 155 -2.01 -2.82 12.78
C LEU A 155 -1.17 -4.03 12.33
N LEU A 156 0.15 -3.89 12.26
CA LEU A 156 1.04 -4.90 11.68
C LEU A 156 1.68 -5.83 12.72
N CYS A 157 1.52 -5.54 14.01
CA CYS A 157 1.95 -6.38 15.13
C CYS A 157 0.95 -7.51 15.48
N GLU A 158 -0.24 -7.51 14.89
CA GLU A 158 -1.18 -8.64 14.90
C GLU A 158 -0.76 -9.73 13.90
#